data_AF-A0AAW1Q625-F1
#
_entry.id   AF-A0AAW1Q625-F1
#
_cell.length_a   1.000
_cell.length_b   1.000
_cell.length_c   1.000
_cell.angle_alpha   90.00
_cell.angle_beta   90.00
_cell.angle_gamma   90.00
#
_symmetry.space_group_name_H-M   'P 1'
#
loop_
_entity.id
_entity.type
_entity.pdbx_description
1 polymer ?
#
loop_
_entity_poly.entity_id
_entity_poly.type
_entity_poly.pdbx_seq_one_letter_code
_entity_poly.pdbx_strand_id
1 'polypeptide(L)'
;MVDSQALPRVQIAIVVYVLVNIFQRQGYLQTEVPSGVVTSFARGGNYSTADLQQQLELGHFPYCTNPDSYNFYFDSATTYENFSCVYQPTGANAIKGFNSMFYTTYLAEQKSVLVRRPSAADCPAGSAVLPGATLTGYLADACMYKRKRHFMTMAVENAVLRVVHTYSTSIVGVSGSLPRTIVRRAGSAKNLLDLPANTVLQMPVQQWLELAGVDLDLPTNLQPGVKQPATSNALLVGQSYSANTYPKVRVSGVEIIVNLKYYNYKLEPNRESSGSNKNNVICIMELEPRLQWTTSGSDVRYMMDTPNAPVLLALNHDSLVSTPAAANGSVFSFVKEAYSNESATATTSSTDLYKQGVMFTFKQAGVLGRFNLQNLINALVQGSVLLSVAHVVVTLIALYGMGMRSQLYGEFMCEKVNYKREYARFASQALVASHVFKLFDKDGSGELDRAELFVRLKDVMGKRLADDKLAVLTEFLCNTADDDEPSKLTGPTGPEGAVYNENAINMDEWIAIFTDEKASVESLVRIVDHECKKDPEVDRAAKLERIKAKSDTLQGQGQPGTQDGKPPGQSGVASLPVYLEASSINYAV
;
A
#
# COMPACT_ATOMS: atom_id res chain seq x y z
N MET A 1 -45.96 8.91 14.13
CA MET A 1 -45.49 8.99 12.73
C MET A 1 -44.09 9.59 12.73
N VAL A 2 -43.06 8.75 12.79
CA VAL A 2 -41.70 9.17 12.41
C VAL A 2 -41.74 9.34 10.90
N ASP A 3 -41.22 10.46 10.40
CA ASP A 3 -41.20 10.81 8.98
C ASP A 3 -40.82 9.59 8.13
N SER A 4 -41.77 9.05 7.36
CA SER A 4 -41.51 7.98 6.40
C SER A 4 -40.51 8.40 5.31
N GLN A 5 -40.08 9.66 5.32
CA GLN A 5 -39.12 10.25 4.41
C GLN A 5 -37.67 10.26 4.92
N ALA A 6 -37.38 9.93 6.19
CA ALA A 6 -36.03 10.02 6.72
C ALA A 6 -35.07 8.96 6.16
N LEU A 7 -35.53 7.70 6.08
CA LEU A 7 -34.76 6.58 5.52
C LEU A 7 -34.36 6.78 4.04
N PRO A 8 -35.28 7.14 3.12
CA PRO A 8 -34.90 7.37 1.72
C PRO A 8 -33.95 8.57 1.55
N ARG A 9 -34.04 9.60 2.39
CA ARG A 9 -33.10 10.74 2.35
C ARG A 9 -31.67 10.34 2.70
N VAL A 10 -31.48 9.49 3.71
CA VAL A 10 -30.15 8.97 4.09
C VAL A 10 -29.59 8.06 3.01
N GLN A 11 -30.42 7.19 2.43
CA GLN A 11 -30.00 6.32 1.31
C GLN A 11 -29.57 7.13 0.09
N ILE A 12 -30.34 8.16 -0.29
CA ILE A 12 -29.96 9.07 -1.39
C ILE A 12 -28.64 9.77 -1.11
N ALA A 13 -28.43 10.27 0.11
CA ALA A 13 -27.17 10.92 0.49
C ALA A 13 -25.97 9.98 0.37
N ILE A 14 -26.12 8.71 0.76
CA ILE A 14 -25.08 7.69 0.63
C ILE A 14 -24.81 7.37 -0.84
N VAL A 15 -25.85 7.21 -1.67
CA VAL A 15 -25.70 6.97 -3.10
C VAL A 15 -24.96 8.14 -3.77
N VAL A 16 -25.35 9.38 -3.47
CA VAL A 16 -24.65 10.57 -3.98
C VAL A 16 -23.19 10.57 -3.53
N TYR A 17 -22.91 10.30 -2.25
CA TYR A 17 -21.56 10.22 -1.72
C TYR A 17 -20.71 9.15 -2.44
N VAL A 18 -21.27 7.95 -2.63
CA VAL A 18 -20.61 6.85 -3.34
C VAL A 18 -20.31 7.25 -4.79
N LEU A 19 -21.27 7.81 -5.51
CA LEU A 19 -21.06 8.27 -6.89
C LEU A 19 -19.99 9.36 -6.96
N VAL A 20 -20.06 10.36 -6.09
CA VAL A 20 -19.03 11.42 -6.00
C VAL A 20 -17.66 10.81 -5.73
N ASN A 21 -17.55 9.84 -4.82
CA ASN A 21 -16.28 9.18 -4.52
C ASN A 21 -15.73 8.39 -5.71
N ILE A 22 -16.58 7.60 -6.39
CA ILE A 22 -16.22 6.82 -7.58
C ILE A 22 -15.71 7.74 -8.71
N PHE A 23 -16.40 8.87 -8.95
CA PHE A 23 -16.03 9.79 -10.03
C PHE A 23 -14.87 10.71 -9.67
N GLN A 24 -14.78 11.22 -8.44
CA GLN A 24 -13.67 12.07 -8.01
C GLN A 24 -12.37 11.29 -7.85
N ARG A 25 -12.43 10.08 -7.28
CA ARG A 25 -11.24 9.22 -7.14
C ARG A 25 -10.98 8.35 -8.36
N GLN A 26 -11.87 8.42 -9.36
CA GLN A 26 -11.79 7.65 -10.59
C GLN A 26 -11.58 6.14 -10.35
N GLY A 27 -12.26 5.58 -9.34
CA GLY A 27 -12.10 4.18 -8.91
C GLY A 27 -12.48 3.15 -9.98
N TYR A 28 -13.14 3.59 -11.05
CA TYR A 28 -13.44 2.79 -12.25
C TYR A 28 -12.23 2.60 -13.19
N LEU A 29 -11.11 3.28 -12.93
CA LEU A 29 -9.88 3.14 -13.70
C LEU A 29 -9.01 2.05 -13.07
N GLN A 30 -8.40 1.25 -13.92
CA GLN A 30 -7.22 0.47 -13.58
C GLN A 30 -6.00 1.32 -13.91
N THR A 31 -5.16 1.57 -12.90
CA THR A 31 -4.01 2.47 -13.02
C THR A 31 -2.68 1.71 -12.97
N GLU A 32 -1.67 2.24 -13.65
CA GLU A 32 -0.32 1.71 -13.69
C GLU A 32 0.69 2.85 -13.83
N VAL A 33 1.87 2.69 -13.22
CA VAL A 33 3.00 3.59 -13.46
C VAL A 33 3.70 3.14 -14.75
N PRO A 34 3.79 4.00 -15.78
CA PRO A 34 4.39 3.61 -17.06
C PRO A 34 5.89 3.40 -16.94
N SER A 35 6.38 2.39 -17.66
CA SER A 35 7.80 2.29 -18.00
C SER A 35 8.06 3.23 -19.18
N GLY A 36 9.13 4.03 -19.11
CA GLY A 36 9.50 4.90 -20.21
C GLY A 36 10.98 4.79 -20.54
N VAL A 37 11.30 4.90 -21.83
CA VAL A 37 12.68 4.95 -22.30
C VAL A 37 12.97 6.37 -22.74
N VAL A 38 14.11 6.89 -22.30
CA VAL A 38 14.57 8.22 -22.66
C VAL A 38 15.88 8.10 -23.39
N THR A 39 15.89 8.54 -24.64
CA THR A 39 17.09 8.60 -25.45
C THR A 39 17.51 10.05 -25.57
N SER A 40 18.63 10.37 -24.93
CA SER A 40 19.29 11.66 -25.04
C SER A 40 20.40 11.62 -26.09
N PHE A 41 20.56 12.73 -26.80
CA PHE A 41 21.66 12.98 -27.74
C PHE A 41 22.23 14.37 -27.48
N ALA A 42 23.55 14.46 -27.41
CA ALA A 42 24.24 15.73 -27.43
C ALA A 42 24.61 16.09 -28.87
N ARG A 43 24.42 17.36 -29.23
CA ARG A 43 24.88 17.93 -30.50
C ARG A 43 25.68 19.19 -30.21
N GLY A 44 26.85 19.32 -30.82
CA GLY A 44 27.70 20.49 -30.62
C GLY A 44 27.17 21.72 -31.33
N GLY A 45 27.55 22.88 -30.80
CA GLY A 45 27.65 24.08 -31.62
C GLY A 45 28.81 23.93 -32.62
N ASN A 46 28.60 24.38 -33.85
CA ASN A 46 29.68 24.50 -34.83
C ASN A 46 30.44 25.79 -34.54
N TYR A 47 31.36 25.78 -33.59
CA TYR A 47 32.28 26.90 -33.40
C TYR A 47 33.61 26.59 -34.08
N SER A 48 34.04 27.47 -34.99
CA SER A 48 35.44 27.48 -35.40
C SER A 48 36.29 28.07 -34.28
N THR A 49 37.60 27.80 -34.30
CA THR A 49 38.54 28.40 -33.36
C THR A 49 38.55 29.93 -33.47
N ALA A 50 38.32 30.49 -34.66
CA ALA A 50 38.21 31.92 -34.88
C ALA A 50 36.96 32.52 -34.21
N ASP A 51 35.82 31.83 -34.28
CA ASP A 51 34.58 32.29 -33.63
C ASP A 51 34.73 32.31 -32.10
N LEU A 52 35.37 31.28 -31.54
CA LEU A 52 35.63 31.21 -30.10
C LEU A 52 36.57 32.32 -29.63
N GLN A 53 37.61 32.60 -30.43
CA GLN A 53 38.56 33.66 -30.13
C GLN A 53 37.88 35.04 -30.16
N GLN A 54 37.05 35.29 -31.18
CA GLN A 54 36.26 36.51 -31.27
C GLN A 54 35.29 36.66 -30.09
N GLN A 55 34.60 35.58 -29.69
CA GLN A 55 33.70 35.63 -28.53
C GLN A 55 34.44 35.82 -27.21
N LEU A 56 35.66 35.31 -27.10
CA LEU A 56 36.53 35.56 -25.96
C LEU A 56 36.94 37.04 -25.88
N GLU A 57 37.30 37.65 -27.01
CA GLU A 57 37.64 39.09 -27.10
C GLU A 57 36.45 40.00 -26.78
N LEU A 58 35.24 39.58 -27.15
CA LEU A 58 33.99 40.26 -26.80
C LEU A 58 33.59 40.08 -25.33
N GLY A 59 34.33 39.27 -24.56
CA GLY A 59 34.09 39.07 -23.13
C GLY A 59 32.85 38.21 -22.82
N HIS A 60 32.34 37.43 -23.78
CA HIS A 60 31.16 36.57 -23.56
C HIS A 60 31.43 35.40 -22.59
N PHE A 61 32.69 35.09 -22.31
CA PHE A 61 33.10 34.03 -21.37
C PHE A 61 33.78 34.64 -20.14
N PRO A 62 33.02 35.11 -19.13
CA PRO A 62 33.57 35.81 -17.97
C PRO A 62 34.53 34.95 -17.15
N TYR A 63 34.35 33.63 -17.21
CA TYR A 63 35.22 32.63 -16.57
C TYR A 63 36.57 32.45 -17.25
N CYS A 64 36.74 32.92 -18.49
CA CYS A 64 38.02 32.92 -19.18
C CYS A 64 38.76 34.25 -19.05
N THR A 65 38.03 35.37 -18.94
CA THR A 65 38.62 36.70 -18.79
C THR A 65 38.98 37.04 -17.34
N ASN A 66 38.21 36.55 -16.38
CA ASN A 66 38.48 36.69 -14.94
C ASN A 66 38.38 35.32 -14.22
N PRO A 67 39.35 34.41 -14.46
CA PRO A 67 39.36 33.07 -13.88
C PRO A 67 39.48 33.10 -12.36
N ASP A 68 40.16 34.09 -11.78
CA ASP A 68 40.38 34.19 -10.33
C ASP A 68 39.08 34.34 -9.53
N SER A 69 38.03 34.91 -10.15
CA SER A 69 36.70 35.01 -9.55
C SER A 69 36.00 33.65 -9.35
N TYR A 70 36.59 32.55 -9.83
CA TYR A 70 36.11 31.18 -9.68
C TYR A 70 37.00 30.37 -8.73
N ASN A 71 38.06 30.96 -8.17
CA ASN A 71 38.96 30.27 -7.25
C ASN A 71 38.20 29.81 -6.02
N PHE A 72 38.41 28.56 -5.63
CA PHE A 72 37.71 27.95 -4.51
C PHE A 72 38.60 26.95 -3.79
N TYR A 73 38.73 27.13 -2.47
CA TYR A 73 39.45 26.24 -1.59
C TYR A 73 38.47 25.30 -0.91
N PHE A 74 38.45 24.03 -1.33
CA PHE A 74 37.59 23.04 -0.69
C PHE A 74 38.25 22.51 0.58
N ASP A 75 39.46 21.96 0.47
CA ASP A 75 40.26 21.47 1.59
C ASP A 75 41.77 21.47 1.25
N SER A 76 42.60 20.95 2.16
CA SER A 76 44.05 20.87 1.96
C SER A 76 44.49 19.94 0.83
N ALA A 77 43.61 19.06 0.34
CA ALA A 77 43.91 18.13 -0.75
C ALA A 77 43.40 18.63 -2.12
N THR A 78 42.39 19.50 -2.10
CA THR A 78 41.58 19.89 -3.25
C THR A 78 41.42 21.42 -3.28
N THR A 79 42.28 22.06 -4.06
CA THR A 79 42.16 23.48 -4.42
C THR A 79 41.74 23.59 -5.88
N TYR A 80 40.89 24.58 -6.17
CA TYR A 80 40.43 24.92 -7.51
C TYR A 80 40.93 26.33 -7.82
N GLU A 81 42.07 26.42 -8.49
CA GLU A 81 42.74 27.70 -8.75
C GLU A 81 43.49 27.66 -10.07
N ASN A 82 43.91 28.83 -10.57
CA ASN A 82 44.71 28.96 -11.80
C ASN A 82 44.06 28.28 -13.02
N PHE A 83 42.79 28.62 -13.27
CA PHE A 83 42.03 28.03 -14.38
C PHE A 83 42.51 28.55 -15.72
N SER A 84 42.65 27.63 -16.68
CA SER A 84 42.85 27.94 -18.10
C SER A 84 41.61 27.56 -18.91
N CYS A 85 41.26 28.28 -19.95
CA CYS A 85 40.12 27.89 -20.80
C CYS A 85 40.54 26.92 -21.90
N VAL A 86 39.70 25.92 -22.14
CA VAL A 86 39.89 24.93 -23.20
C VAL A 86 38.59 24.71 -23.96
N TYR A 87 38.70 24.51 -25.26
CA TYR A 87 37.57 24.04 -26.07
C TYR A 87 37.59 22.52 -26.16
N GLN A 88 36.45 21.88 -25.89
CA GLN A 88 36.27 20.45 -26.10
C GLN A 88 35.20 20.20 -27.16
N PRO A 89 35.46 19.35 -28.17
CA PRO A 89 34.42 18.95 -29.10
C PRO A 89 33.32 18.16 -28.36
N THR A 90 32.11 18.15 -28.93
CA THR A 90 30.93 17.50 -28.33
C THR A 90 31.18 16.08 -27.83
N GLY A 91 31.93 15.26 -28.59
CA GLY A 91 32.22 13.88 -28.21
C GLY A 91 33.12 13.73 -26.99
N ALA A 92 33.83 14.79 -26.59
CA ALA A 92 34.65 14.83 -25.38
C ALA A 92 33.96 15.56 -24.22
N ASN A 93 33.13 16.57 -24.54
CA ASN A 93 32.44 17.39 -23.53
C ASN A 93 31.15 16.73 -23.01
N ALA A 94 30.45 15.97 -23.86
CA ALA A 94 29.16 15.37 -23.56
C ALA A 94 29.29 13.85 -23.41
N ILE A 95 29.02 13.37 -22.20
CA ILE A 95 29.13 11.96 -21.83
C ILE A 95 27.73 11.41 -21.67
N LYS A 96 27.38 10.42 -22.48
CA LYS A 96 26.08 9.75 -22.42
C LYS A 96 26.12 8.62 -21.38
N GLY A 97 25.26 8.71 -20.39
CA GLY A 97 24.92 7.60 -19.49
C GLY A 97 23.67 6.86 -19.97
N PHE A 98 23.24 5.84 -19.21
CA PHE A 98 22.04 5.07 -19.54
C PHE A 98 20.76 5.92 -19.49
N ASN A 99 20.53 6.58 -18.34
CA ASN A 99 19.43 7.52 -18.12
C ASN A 99 19.95 8.92 -17.79
N SER A 100 21.13 9.27 -18.29
CA SER A 100 21.73 10.58 -18.02
C SER A 100 22.52 11.13 -19.19
N MET A 101 22.67 12.44 -19.22
CA MET A 101 23.59 13.14 -20.12
C MET A 101 24.40 14.13 -19.30
N PHE A 102 25.72 14.03 -19.37
CA PHE A 102 26.64 14.88 -18.62
C PHE A 102 27.38 15.83 -19.56
N TYR A 103 27.45 17.11 -19.22
CA TYR A 103 28.19 18.14 -19.93
C TYR A 103 29.28 18.72 -19.02
N THR A 104 30.52 18.64 -19.49
CA THR A 104 31.70 19.04 -18.71
C THR A 104 31.87 20.55 -18.71
N THR A 105 31.77 21.22 -17.56
CA THR A 105 32.03 22.66 -17.41
C THR A 105 33.42 22.93 -16.83
N TYR A 106 33.90 22.02 -15.99
CA TYR A 106 35.22 22.06 -15.37
C TYR A 106 35.94 20.71 -15.55
N LEU A 107 37.25 20.80 -15.78
CA LEU A 107 38.13 19.66 -15.99
C LEU A 107 39.43 19.85 -15.20
N ALA A 108 39.78 18.90 -14.35
CA ALA A 108 41.11 18.79 -13.78
C ALA A 108 41.91 17.73 -14.55
N GLU A 109 43.05 18.12 -15.11
CA GLU A 109 44.04 17.18 -15.65
C GLU A 109 45.06 16.88 -14.56
N GLN A 110 45.23 15.60 -14.22
CA GLN A 110 46.35 15.12 -13.43
C GLN A 110 47.21 14.21 -14.30
N LYS A 111 48.35 14.72 -14.75
CA LYS A 111 49.34 13.92 -15.47
C LYS A 111 50.40 13.41 -14.50
N SER A 112 50.64 12.11 -14.51
CA SER A 112 51.70 11.45 -13.75
C SER A 112 52.68 10.74 -14.66
N VAL A 113 53.97 10.88 -14.35
CA VAL A 113 55.06 10.24 -15.09
C VAL A 113 55.99 9.57 -14.09
N LEU A 114 56.40 8.35 -14.42
CA LEU A 114 57.43 7.61 -13.69
C LEU A 114 58.73 7.65 -14.49
N VAL A 115 59.81 8.09 -13.84
CA VAL A 115 61.16 8.16 -14.42
C VAL A 115 62.07 7.28 -13.59
N ARG A 116 62.65 6.23 -14.21
CA ARG A 116 63.55 5.30 -13.52
C ARG A 116 64.78 6.01 -12.97
N ARG A 117 65.10 5.72 -11.70
CA ARG A 117 66.29 6.18 -10.98
C ARG A 117 66.73 5.16 -9.94
N PRO A 118 68.05 4.91 -9.81
CA PRO A 118 68.57 3.85 -8.94
C PRO A 118 68.38 4.13 -7.45
N SER A 119 68.19 5.39 -7.05
CA SER A 119 67.83 5.73 -5.68
C SER A 119 66.87 6.91 -5.61
N ALA A 120 66.18 7.06 -4.47
CA ALA A 120 65.34 8.21 -4.19
C ALA A 120 66.12 9.54 -4.13
N ALA A 121 67.42 9.49 -3.80
CA ALA A 121 68.28 10.68 -3.74
C ALA A 121 68.57 11.25 -5.15
N ASP A 122 68.45 10.43 -6.19
CA ASP A 122 68.65 10.82 -7.59
C ASP A 122 67.39 11.43 -8.22
N CYS A 123 66.32 11.61 -7.45
CA CYS A 123 65.08 12.25 -7.89
C CYS A 123 65.19 13.78 -7.76
N PRO A 124 65.32 14.55 -8.85
CA PRO A 124 65.18 16.00 -8.78
C PRO A 124 63.78 16.41 -8.29
N ALA A 125 63.68 17.62 -7.71
CA ALA A 125 62.40 18.15 -7.23
C ALA A 125 61.36 18.34 -8.34
N GLY A 126 61.81 18.55 -9.58
CA GLY A 126 60.99 18.71 -10.77
C GLY A 126 61.38 17.75 -11.90
N SER A 127 60.49 17.60 -12.88
CA SER A 127 60.71 16.72 -14.02
C SER A 127 61.07 17.48 -15.30
N ALA A 128 62.16 17.10 -15.96
CA ALA A 128 62.46 17.56 -17.31
C ALA A 128 61.45 17.01 -18.34
N VAL A 129 60.91 15.81 -18.10
CA VAL A 129 59.95 15.13 -18.99
C VAL A 129 58.55 15.71 -18.88
N LEU A 130 58.19 16.20 -17.68
CA LEU A 130 56.93 16.87 -17.42
C LEU A 130 57.18 18.23 -16.77
N PRO A 131 57.38 19.29 -17.57
CA PRO A 131 57.62 20.64 -17.04
C PRO A 131 56.50 21.08 -16.10
N GLY A 132 56.88 21.63 -14.95
CA GLY A 132 55.97 22.08 -13.90
C GLY A 132 55.38 20.95 -13.03
N ALA A 133 55.84 19.71 -13.18
CA ALA A 133 55.49 18.62 -12.27
C ALA A 133 56.37 18.65 -11.01
N THR A 134 55.77 18.29 -9.88
CA THR A 134 56.47 18.13 -8.61
C THR A 134 56.72 16.66 -8.31
N LEU A 135 57.84 16.38 -7.64
CA LEU A 135 58.13 15.05 -7.11
C LEU A 135 57.11 14.70 -6.02
N THR A 136 56.42 13.57 -6.19
CA THR A 136 55.38 13.10 -5.27
C THR A 136 55.76 11.84 -4.50
N GLY A 137 56.78 11.13 -4.96
CA GLY A 137 57.28 9.94 -4.27
C GLY A 137 58.29 9.17 -5.11
N TYR A 138 58.80 8.10 -4.52
CA TYR A 138 59.69 7.13 -5.15
C TYR A 138 59.12 5.73 -4.96
N LEU A 139 58.96 4.97 -6.03
CA LEU A 139 58.36 3.63 -6.02
C LEU A 139 58.99 2.77 -7.12
N ALA A 140 59.37 1.53 -6.79
CA ALA A 140 59.87 0.53 -7.74
C ALA A 140 60.99 1.09 -8.65
N ASP A 141 62.03 1.63 -8.03
CA ASP A 141 63.20 2.24 -8.70
C ASP A 141 62.84 3.37 -9.68
N ALA A 142 61.76 4.09 -9.41
CA ALA A 142 61.31 5.21 -10.23
C ALA A 142 60.82 6.40 -9.38
N CYS A 143 61.18 7.60 -9.81
CA CYS A 143 60.65 8.86 -9.30
C CYS A 143 59.28 9.11 -9.91
N MET A 144 58.29 9.39 -9.06
CA MET A 144 56.92 9.71 -9.47
C MET A 144 56.71 11.22 -9.48
N TYR A 145 56.47 11.78 -10.65
CA TYR A 145 56.15 13.19 -10.84
C TYR A 145 54.68 13.37 -11.16
N LYS A 146 54.03 14.37 -10.55
CA LYS A 146 52.64 14.73 -10.86
C LYS A 146 52.53 16.20 -11.21
N ARG A 147 51.69 16.50 -12.19
CA ARG A 147 51.26 17.86 -12.53
C ARG A 147 49.75 17.91 -12.55
N LYS A 148 49.17 18.86 -11.84
CA LYS A 148 47.74 19.17 -11.87
C LYS A 148 47.52 20.46 -12.66
N ARG A 149 46.49 20.49 -13.51
CA ARG A 149 46.03 21.67 -14.24
C ARG A 149 44.51 21.75 -14.18
N HIS A 150 44.00 22.95 -14.04
CA HIS A 150 42.58 23.24 -13.95
C HIS A 150 42.11 23.92 -15.23
N PHE A 151 41.06 23.38 -15.83
CA PHE A 151 40.51 23.87 -17.08
C PHE A 151 39.02 24.16 -16.98
N MET A 152 38.60 25.26 -17.62
CA MET A 152 37.19 25.58 -17.85
C MET A 152 36.84 25.29 -19.29
N THR A 153 35.75 24.55 -19.51
CA THR A 153 35.29 24.24 -20.87
C THR A 153 34.52 25.41 -21.44
N MET A 154 34.90 25.85 -22.64
CA MET A 154 34.25 26.96 -23.33
C MET A 154 32.94 26.53 -24.01
N ALA A 155 31.94 27.42 -24.01
CA ALA A 155 30.70 27.32 -24.79
C ALA A 155 29.87 26.04 -24.56
N VAL A 156 29.87 25.51 -23.33
CA VAL A 156 29.11 24.30 -22.96
C VAL A 156 27.61 24.57 -22.96
N GLU A 157 27.23 25.78 -22.60
CA GLU A 157 25.87 26.31 -22.57
C GLU A 157 25.21 26.27 -23.95
N ASN A 158 26.02 26.41 -24.99
CA ASN A 158 25.60 26.38 -26.39
C ASN A 158 25.47 24.95 -26.93
N ALA A 159 25.92 23.93 -26.19
CA ALA A 159 25.72 22.55 -26.58
C ALA A 159 24.22 22.24 -26.55
N VAL A 160 23.74 21.51 -27.56
CA VAL A 160 22.32 21.18 -27.70
C VAL A 160 22.04 19.82 -27.09
N LEU A 161 21.06 19.77 -26.18
CA LEU A 161 20.52 18.54 -25.63
C LEU A 161 19.21 18.22 -26.36
N ARG A 162 19.19 17.07 -27.04
CA ARG A 162 18.01 16.50 -27.69
C ARG A 162 17.49 15.34 -26.86
N VAL A 163 16.22 15.39 -26.48
CA VAL A 163 15.55 14.37 -25.66
C VAL A 163 14.40 13.75 -26.45
N VAL A 164 14.48 12.45 -26.68
CA VAL A 164 13.40 11.64 -27.24
C VAL A 164 12.91 10.72 -26.13
N HIS A 165 11.61 10.72 -25.86
CA HIS A 165 11.05 9.91 -24.78
C HIS A 165 9.84 9.11 -25.27
N THR A 166 9.75 7.88 -24.77
CA THR A 166 8.67 6.94 -25.01
C THR A 166 8.09 6.45 -23.69
N TYR A 167 6.84 5.99 -23.73
CA TYR A 167 6.16 5.38 -22.59
C TYR A 167 5.46 4.11 -23.03
N SER A 168 5.37 3.15 -22.12
CA SER A 168 4.67 1.88 -22.29
C SER A 168 4.14 1.38 -20.96
N THR A 169 3.02 0.67 -21.01
CA THR A 169 2.36 0.07 -19.85
C THR A 169 2.01 -1.38 -20.18
N SER A 170 2.09 -2.25 -19.18
CA SER A 170 1.88 -3.69 -19.34
C SER A 170 0.43 -4.10 -19.09
N ILE A 171 -0.19 -3.54 -18.05
CA ILE A 171 -1.55 -3.85 -17.61
C ILE A 171 -2.54 -2.94 -18.33
N VAL A 172 -2.24 -1.64 -18.40
CA VAL A 172 -3.12 -0.64 -19.03
C VAL A 172 -3.12 -0.81 -20.57
N GLY A 173 -2.02 -1.30 -21.15
CA GLY A 173 -1.88 -1.58 -22.57
C GLY A 173 -1.80 -0.33 -23.45
N VAL A 174 -1.26 0.76 -22.90
CA VAL A 174 -1.08 2.06 -23.56
C VAL A 174 0.40 2.36 -23.72
N SER A 175 0.81 2.60 -24.95
CA SER A 175 2.20 2.94 -25.31
C SER A 175 2.23 4.04 -26.36
N GLY A 176 3.32 4.81 -26.41
CA GLY A 176 3.51 5.85 -27.39
C GLY A 176 4.87 6.54 -27.27
N SER A 177 5.12 7.45 -28.20
CA SER A 177 6.33 8.26 -28.24
C SER A 177 5.96 9.74 -28.37
N LEU A 178 6.73 10.62 -27.74
CA LEU A 178 6.59 12.07 -27.87
C LEU A 178 5.14 12.57 -27.71
N PRO A 179 4.45 12.26 -26.59
CA PRO A 179 3.17 12.90 -26.29
C PRO A 179 3.35 14.42 -26.16
N ARG A 180 2.24 15.18 -26.15
CA ARG A 180 2.29 16.62 -25.83
C ARG A 180 3.03 16.78 -24.50
N THR A 181 4.07 17.60 -24.50
CA THR A 181 5.01 17.70 -23.38
C THR A 181 5.02 19.10 -22.81
N ILE A 182 4.70 19.21 -21.53
CA ILE A 182 4.65 20.48 -20.80
C ILE A 182 5.85 20.52 -19.85
N VAL A 183 6.69 21.54 -19.96
CA VAL A 183 7.87 21.72 -19.10
C VAL A 183 7.55 22.71 -17.98
N ARG A 184 7.86 22.34 -16.75
CA ARG A 184 7.70 23.18 -15.55
C ARG A 184 8.81 22.91 -14.55
N ARG A 185 8.98 23.81 -13.58
CA ARG A 185 9.84 23.55 -12.41
C ARG A 185 9.13 22.62 -11.43
N ALA A 186 9.89 21.77 -10.75
CA ALA A 186 9.37 20.91 -9.71
C ALA A 186 8.65 21.73 -8.62
N GLY A 187 7.43 21.33 -8.26
CA GLY A 187 6.60 22.03 -7.27
C GLY A 187 6.06 23.41 -7.73
N SER A 188 6.21 23.76 -9.01
CA SER A 188 5.52 24.90 -9.62
C SER A 188 4.44 24.41 -10.55
N ALA A 189 3.31 25.11 -10.54
CA ALA A 189 2.21 24.83 -11.45
C ALA A 189 2.20 25.77 -12.68
N LYS A 190 3.20 26.66 -12.80
CA LYS A 190 3.37 27.51 -13.98
C LYS A 190 4.02 26.70 -15.10
N ASN A 191 3.35 26.58 -16.24
CA ASN A 191 3.91 26.00 -17.44
C ASN A 191 4.93 26.99 -18.03
N LEU A 192 6.14 26.53 -18.30
CA LEU A 192 7.20 27.35 -18.89
C LEU A 192 7.31 27.14 -20.39
N LEU A 193 7.08 25.90 -20.84
CA LEU A 193 7.07 25.52 -22.25
C LEU A 193 5.98 24.47 -22.47
N ASP A 194 5.31 24.55 -23.62
CA ASP A 194 4.28 23.60 -24.04
C ASP A 194 4.58 23.17 -25.48
N LEU A 195 4.91 21.89 -25.64
CA LEU A 195 5.27 21.30 -26.92
C LEU A 195 4.13 20.40 -27.40
N PRO A 196 3.68 20.57 -28.65
CA PRO A 196 2.67 19.70 -29.23
C PRO A 196 3.19 18.26 -29.38
N ALA A 197 2.28 17.31 -29.50
CA ALA A 197 2.64 15.91 -29.72
C ALA A 197 3.51 15.73 -30.98
N ASN A 198 4.33 14.69 -31.00
CA ASN A 198 5.31 14.36 -32.04
C ASN A 198 6.44 15.39 -32.22
N THR A 199 6.60 16.33 -31.29
CA THR A 199 7.71 17.28 -31.31
C THR A 199 8.85 16.78 -30.45
N VAL A 200 10.06 16.72 -30.99
CA VAL A 200 11.26 16.37 -30.23
C VAL A 200 11.75 17.59 -29.45
N LEU A 201 11.97 17.43 -28.15
CA LEU A 201 12.54 18.47 -27.31
C LEU A 201 14.03 18.61 -27.62
N GLN A 202 14.40 19.73 -28.22
CA GLN A 202 15.78 20.05 -28.56
C GLN A 202 16.04 21.52 -28.26
N MET A 203 16.95 21.78 -27.32
CA MET A 203 17.35 23.13 -26.95
C MET A 203 18.78 23.16 -26.38
N PRO A 204 19.46 24.32 -26.40
CA PRO A 204 20.76 24.50 -25.76
C PRO A 204 20.72 24.21 -24.25
N VAL A 205 21.83 23.76 -23.68
CA VAL A 205 22.00 23.54 -22.24
C VAL A 205 21.70 24.83 -21.46
N GLN A 206 22.01 26.00 -22.02
CA GLN A 206 21.64 27.29 -21.44
C GLN A 206 20.12 27.40 -21.18
N GLN A 207 19.30 27.09 -22.18
CA GLN A 207 17.84 27.19 -22.04
C GLN A 207 17.31 26.19 -21.00
N TRP A 208 17.90 24.99 -20.91
CA TRP A 208 17.57 24.04 -19.85
C TRP A 208 17.89 24.60 -18.45
N LEU A 209 19.04 25.24 -18.28
CA LEU A 209 19.47 25.86 -17.03
C LEU A 209 18.56 27.05 -16.66
N GLU A 210 18.19 27.89 -17.62
CA GLU A 210 17.24 29.01 -17.42
C GLU A 210 15.85 28.50 -17.00
N LEU A 211 15.35 27.45 -17.65
CA LEU A 211 14.08 26.81 -17.29
C LEU A 211 14.14 26.18 -15.89
N ALA A 212 15.27 25.58 -15.50
CA ALA A 212 15.51 25.09 -14.14
C ALA A 212 15.73 26.23 -13.14
N GLY A 213 16.13 27.42 -13.61
CA GLY A 213 16.47 28.59 -12.82
C GLY A 213 17.83 28.49 -12.13
N VAL A 214 18.80 27.92 -12.84
CA VAL A 214 20.19 27.78 -12.42
C VAL A 214 21.06 28.66 -13.31
N ASP A 215 22.00 29.37 -12.69
CA ASP A 215 23.05 30.12 -13.35
C ASP A 215 24.41 29.53 -12.96
N LEU A 216 25.21 29.17 -13.96
CA LEU A 216 26.53 28.54 -13.77
C LEU A 216 27.54 29.49 -13.11
N ASP A 217 27.41 30.79 -13.36
CA ASP A 217 28.39 31.79 -12.91
C ASP A 217 28.05 32.38 -11.54
N LEU A 218 26.88 32.03 -11.00
CA LEU A 218 26.50 32.37 -9.63
C LEU A 218 26.94 31.28 -8.63
N PRO A 219 27.26 31.67 -7.39
CA PRO A 219 27.45 30.75 -6.26
C PRO A 219 26.25 29.82 -6.04
N THR A 220 26.48 28.62 -5.52
CA THR A 220 25.40 27.64 -5.22
C THR A 220 24.37 28.16 -4.20
N ASN A 221 24.71 29.17 -3.38
CA ASN A 221 23.77 29.77 -2.42
C ASN A 221 22.91 30.92 -3.01
N LEU A 222 23.22 31.43 -4.21
CA LEU A 222 22.57 32.62 -4.80
C LEU A 222 21.78 32.29 -6.09
N GLN A 223 21.23 31.09 -6.18
CA GLN A 223 20.58 30.62 -7.41
C GLN A 223 19.15 31.18 -7.56
N PRO A 224 18.79 31.76 -8.72
CA PRO A 224 17.58 32.57 -8.88
C PRO A 224 16.27 31.77 -8.85
N GLY A 225 16.31 30.47 -9.18
CA GLY A 225 15.12 29.62 -9.27
C GLY A 225 15.01 28.49 -8.25
N VAL A 226 15.96 28.38 -7.32
CA VAL A 226 16.04 27.27 -6.36
C VAL A 226 15.47 27.71 -5.02
N LYS A 227 14.34 27.12 -4.60
CA LYS A 227 13.62 27.50 -3.36
C LYS A 227 14.42 27.22 -2.07
N GLN A 228 15.33 26.27 -2.12
CA GLN A 228 16.31 25.99 -1.07
C GLN A 228 17.71 26.03 -1.69
N PRO A 229 18.31 27.22 -1.81
CA PRO A 229 19.71 27.31 -2.21
C PRO A 229 20.58 26.54 -1.21
N ALA A 230 21.81 26.17 -1.58
CA ALA A 230 22.69 25.28 -0.81
C ALA A 230 23.16 25.82 0.57
N THR A 231 22.48 26.80 1.15
CA THR A 231 22.80 27.53 2.38
C THR A 231 22.90 26.67 3.64
N SER A 232 22.41 25.42 3.60
CA SER A 232 22.48 24.45 4.71
C SER A 232 23.39 23.26 4.45
N ASN A 233 24.01 23.17 3.26
CA ASN A 233 24.85 22.02 2.92
C ASN A 233 26.32 22.28 3.28
N ALA A 234 26.74 21.76 4.43
CA ALA A 234 28.12 21.86 4.92
C ALA A 234 29.16 21.29 3.93
N LEU A 235 28.76 20.39 3.02
CA LEU A 235 29.65 19.82 2.00
C LEU A 235 29.94 20.76 0.82
N LEU A 236 29.31 21.93 0.78
CA LEU A 236 29.50 22.95 -0.26
C LEU A 236 30.17 24.22 0.26
N VAL A 237 30.57 24.25 1.54
CA VAL A 237 31.27 25.39 2.14
C VAL A 237 32.77 25.17 2.03
N GLY A 238 33.49 26.21 1.57
CA GLY A 238 34.94 26.16 1.46
C GLY A 238 35.65 26.30 2.81
N GLN A 239 36.95 26.02 2.80
CA GLN A 239 37.85 26.21 3.95
C GLN A 239 38.84 27.35 3.68
N SER A 240 39.66 27.71 4.67
CA SER A 240 40.75 28.69 4.53
C SER A 240 40.27 30.02 3.93
N TYR A 241 40.85 30.49 2.83
CA TYR A 241 40.45 31.73 2.16
C TYR A 241 39.04 31.68 1.54
N SER A 242 38.45 30.49 1.43
CA SER A 242 37.05 30.27 1.02
C SER A 242 36.15 29.92 2.21
N ALA A 243 36.55 30.23 3.44
CA ALA A 243 35.73 30.02 4.61
C ALA A 243 34.40 30.78 4.50
N ASN A 244 33.29 30.07 4.74
CA ASN A 244 31.92 30.57 4.64
C ASN A 244 31.51 31.04 3.23
N THR A 245 32.28 30.69 2.19
CA THR A 245 31.89 30.94 0.80
C THR A 245 31.48 29.63 0.13
N TYR A 246 30.68 29.78 -0.92
CA TYR A 246 30.15 28.68 -1.72
C TYR A 246 30.78 28.73 -3.12
N PRO A 247 31.08 27.57 -3.73
CA PRO A 247 31.62 27.54 -5.08
C PRO A 247 30.56 28.03 -6.07
N LYS A 248 31.02 28.60 -7.18
CA LYS A 248 30.18 28.84 -8.36
C LYS A 248 29.79 27.51 -8.98
N VAL A 249 28.57 27.44 -9.51
CA VAL A 249 28.00 26.19 -10.07
C VAL A 249 28.81 25.66 -11.25
N ARG A 250 29.51 26.52 -12.00
CA ARG A 250 30.43 26.11 -13.08
C ARG A 250 31.55 25.20 -12.58
N VAL A 251 32.05 25.44 -11.37
CA VAL A 251 33.09 24.62 -10.74
C VAL A 251 32.44 23.38 -10.14
N SER A 252 31.49 23.54 -9.21
CA SER A 252 30.91 22.39 -8.50
C SER A 252 30.10 21.44 -9.37
N GLY A 253 29.56 21.95 -10.48
CA GLY A 253 28.52 21.28 -11.27
C GLY A 253 27.14 21.38 -10.64
N VAL A 254 26.15 20.83 -11.35
CA VAL A 254 24.75 20.73 -10.94
C VAL A 254 24.10 19.50 -11.55
N GLU A 255 23.28 18.81 -10.78
CA GLU A 255 22.41 17.76 -11.31
C GLU A 255 21.01 18.33 -11.56
N ILE A 256 20.51 18.26 -12.79
CA ILE A 256 19.12 18.55 -13.12
C ILE A 256 18.39 17.23 -13.26
N ILE A 257 17.52 16.92 -12.29
CA ILE A 257 16.62 15.78 -12.40
C ILE A 257 15.44 16.19 -13.28
N VAL A 258 15.30 15.49 -14.39
CA VAL A 258 14.23 15.66 -15.36
C VAL A 258 13.21 14.55 -15.11
N ASN A 259 12.17 14.86 -14.35
CA ASN A 259 11.08 13.93 -14.03
C ASN A 259 10.02 13.97 -15.14
N LEU A 260 9.91 12.90 -15.91
CA LEU A 260 8.92 12.72 -16.97
C LEU A 260 7.68 12.02 -16.39
N LYS A 261 6.61 12.78 -16.16
CA LYS A 261 5.37 12.30 -15.56
C LYS A 261 4.28 12.17 -16.60
N TYR A 262 3.84 10.94 -16.89
CA TYR A 262 2.79 10.70 -17.89
C TYR A 262 1.41 10.59 -17.25
N TYR A 263 0.41 11.21 -17.88
CA TYR A 263 -0.98 11.21 -17.39
C TYR A 263 -1.99 11.11 -18.54
N ASN A 264 -3.09 10.40 -18.27
CA ASN A 264 -4.32 10.40 -19.06
C ASN A 264 -5.54 10.57 -18.11
N TYR A 265 -6.75 10.71 -18.65
CA TYR A 265 -7.99 10.82 -17.84
C TYR A 265 -7.98 11.92 -16.74
N LYS A 266 -7.20 13.00 -16.89
CA LYS A 266 -7.03 14.01 -15.83
C LYS A 266 -6.51 13.43 -14.49
N LEU A 267 -5.75 12.34 -14.52
CA LEU A 267 -5.10 11.75 -13.34
C LEU A 267 -3.97 12.62 -12.75
N GLU A 268 -3.71 13.80 -13.32
CA GLU A 268 -2.68 14.69 -12.81
C GLU A 268 -3.09 15.28 -11.45
N PRO A 269 -2.25 15.13 -10.40
CA PRO A 269 -2.53 15.74 -9.10
C PRO A 269 -2.51 17.26 -9.18
N ASN A 270 -3.49 17.90 -8.54
CA ASN A 270 -3.63 19.35 -8.38
C ASN A 270 -3.93 20.20 -9.62
N ARG A 271 -4.40 19.64 -10.77
CA ARG A 271 -4.96 20.46 -11.87
C ARG A 271 -5.73 19.66 -12.93
N GLU A 272 -6.97 20.07 -13.20
CA GLU A 272 -7.75 19.65 -14.37
C GLU A 272 -7.34 20.37 -15.69
N SER A 273 -6.46 21.37 -15.62
CA SER A 273 -6.22 22.34 -16.69
C SER A 273 -5.29 21.88 -17.81
N SER A 274 -4.63 20.73 -17.66
CA SER A 274 -3.65 20.25 -18.66
C SER A 274 -4.33 19.67 -19.92
N GLY A 275 -5.66 19.50 -19.89
CA GLY A 275 -6.44 19.02 -21.03
C GLY A 275 -6.22 17.54 -21.34
N SER A 276 -5.75 16.77 -20.36
CA SER A 276 -5.55 15.32 -20.47
C SER A 276 -6.90 14.62 -20.64
N ASN A 277 -7.15 14.08 -21.83
CA ASN A 277 -8.38 13.37 -22.17
C ASN A 277 -8.18 11.86 -22.10
N LYS A 278 -9.28 11.09 -22.18
CA LYS A 278 -9.26 9.62 -22.26
C LYS A 278 -8.31 9.10 -23.35
N ASN A 279 -8.26 9.77 -24.50
CA ASN A 279 -7.50 9.31 -25.67
C ASN A 279 -6.10 9.96 -25.78
N ASN A 280 -5.81 11.00 -25.00
CA ASN A 280 -4.59 11.80 -25.16
C ASN A 280 -3.74 11.69 -23.90
N VAL A 281 -2.61 10.99 -24.02
CA VAL A 281 -1.57 10.99 -23.00
C VAL A 281 -0.79 12.30 -23.10
N ILE A 282 -0.57 12.94 -21.96
CA ILE A 282 0.32 14.09 -21.83
C ILE A 282 1.55 13.70 -21.01
N CYS A 283 2.68 14.33 -21.27
CA CYS A 283 3.86 14.23 -20.43
C CYS A 283 4.11 15.58 -19.75
N ILE A 284 4.32 15.54 -18.45
CA ILE A 284 4.72 16.71 -17.67
C ILE A 284 6.15 16.51 -17.24
N MET A 285 7.03 17.32 -17.81
CA MET A 285 8.45 17.34 -17.54
C MET A 285 8.73 18.33 -16.41
N GLU A 286 9.06 17.80 -15.24
CA GLU A 286 9.46 18.62 -14.09
C GLU A 286 10.98 18.68 -13.97
N LEU A 287 11.51 19.90 -13.95
CA LEU A 287 12.93 20.17 -13.74
C LEU A 287 13.18 20.44 -12.26
N GLU A 288 14.01 19.60 -11.63
CA GLU A 288 14.44 19.71 -10.24
C GLU A 288 15.97 19.87 -10.20
N PRO A 289 16.50 21.08 -10.00
CA PRO A 289 17.93 21.27 -9.84
C PRO A 289 18.39 20.83 -8.44
N ARG A 290 19.50 20.08 -8.39
CA ARG A 290 20.20 19.65 -7.18
C ARG A 290 21.62 20.20 -7.21
N LEU A 291 21.88 21.12 -6.31
CA LEU A 291 23.17 21.78 -6.15
C LEU A 291 24.05 20.88 -5.25
N GLN A 292 24.98 20.18 -5.88
CA GLN A 292 25.95 19.29 -5.24
C GLN A 292 27.17 19.13 -6.16
N TRP A 293 28.28 18.64 -5.62
CA TRP A 293 29.44 18.27 -6.42
C TRP A 293 29.07 17.19 -7.44
N THR A 294 28.96 17.59 -8.71
CA THR A 294 28.47 16.74 -9.80
C THR A 294 29.66 16.31 -10.65
N THR A 295 30.20 15.14 -10.31
CA THR A 295 31.48 14.64 -10.84
C THR A 295 31.24 13.42 -11.72
N SER A 296 31.90 13.31 -12.88
CA SER A 296 31.84 12.10 -13.71
C SER A 296 32.90 11.04 -13.33
N GLY A 297 33.66 11.27 -12.27
CA GLY A 297 34.78 10.41 -11.83
C GLY A 297 36.07 10.63 -12.62
N SER A 298 37.06 9.76 -12.37
CA SER A 298 38.37 9.75 -13.04
C SER A 298 38.31 9.00 -14.38
N ASP A 299 38.69 9.66 -15.47
CA ASP A 299 38.96 9.05 -16.78
C ASP A 299 40.48 8.93 -16.96
N VAL A 300 41.03 7.81 -16.49
CA VAL A 300 42.47 7.53 -16.55
C VAL A 300 42.83 6.95 -17.92
N ARG A 301 43.58 7.74 -18.69
CA ARG A 301 44.18 7.32 -19.95
C ARG A 301 45.66 7.04 -19.76
N TYR A 302 46.08 5.84 -20.13
CA TYR A 302 47.50 5.49 -20.20
C TYR A 302 48.02 5.94 -21.56
N MET A 303 48.99 6.85 -21.57
CA MET A 303 49.66 7.23 -22.82
C MET A 303 50.77 6.22 -23.07
N MET A 304 50.59 5.43 -24.12
CA MET A 304 51.57 4.44 -24.58
C MET A 304 52.69 5.18 -25.31
N ASP A 305 53.92 5.10 -24.83
CA ASP A 305 55.07 5.52 -25.64
C ASP A 305 55.45 4.44 -26.69
N THR A 306 54.95 3.20 -26.57
CA THR A 306 55.06 2.16 -27.61
C THR A 306 53.85 1.19 -27.65
N PRO A 307 53.50 0.59 -28.82
CA PRO A 307 52.28 -0.23 -28.99
C PRO A 307 52.21 -1.56 -28.22
N ASN A 308 53.29 -2.03 -27.58
CA ASN A 308 53.42 -3.44 -27.19
C ASN A 308 53.73 -3.70 -25.70
N ALA A 309 53.26 -2.89 -24.74
CA ALA A 309 53.40 -3.27 -23.32
C ALA A 309 52.19 -2.85 -22.46
N PRO A 310 51.51 -3.79 -21.77
CA PRO A 310 50.60 -3.45 -20.67
C PRO A 310 51.40 -2.90 -19.47
N VAL A 311 50.82 -1.89 -18.81
CA VAL A 311 51.42 -1.16 -17.68
C VAL A 311 51.37 -2.02 -16.42
N LEU A 312 52.44 -2.77 -16.18
CA LEU A 312 52.80 -3.27 -14.86
C LEU A 312 54.24 -2.84 -14.58
N LEU A 313 54.46 -2.10 -13.48
CA LEU A 313 55.80 -1.95 -12.93
C LEU A 313 56.26 -3.35 -12.52
N ALA A 314 57.15 -3.95 -13.30
CA ALA A 314 57.77 -5.21 -12.92
C ALA A 314 58.57 -4.98 -11.63
N LEU A 315 58.12 -5.60 -10.53
CA LEU A 315 58.78 -5.52 -9.22
C LEU A 315 60.12 -6.25 -9.16
N ASN A 316 60.38 -7.12 -10.15
CA ASN A 316 61.61 -7.89 -10.24
C ASN A 316 62.48 -7.31 -11.36
N HIS A 317 63.63 -6.76 -10.97
CA HIS A 317 64.65 -6.26 -11.88
C HIS A 317 65.26 -7.39 -12.76
N ASP A 318 65.10 -8.66 -12.35
CA ASP A 318 65.81 -9.81 -12.95
C ASP A 318 64.95 -10.72 -13.85
N SER A 319 63.62 -10.60 -13.90
CA SER A 319 62.79 -11.57 -14.65
C SER A 319 62.46 -11.17 -16.10
N LEU A 320 63.10 -10.13 -16.64
CA LEU A 320 63.18 -9.91 -18.11
C LEU A 320 64.54 -10.33 -18.68
N VAL A 321 65.45 -10.85 -17.85
CA VAL A 321 66.76 -11.34 -18.26
C VAL A 321 67.03 -12.69 -17.62
N SER A 322 66.40 -13.74 -18.12
CA SER A 322 67.00 -15.08 -18.06
C SER A 322 66.22 -16.09 -18.91
N THR A 323 66.82 -16.51 -20.02
CA THR A 323 67.01 -17.93 -20.37
C THR A 323 67.95 -18.05 -21.60
N PRO A 324 68.66 -19.18 -21.72
CA PRO A 324 70.08 -19.20 -22.08
C PRO A 324 70.34 -19.33 -23.58
N ALA A 325 71.58 -18.98 -23.95
CA ALA A 325 72.26 -19.25 -25.21
C ALA A 325 71.56 -20.22 -26.19
N ALA A 326 71.00 -19.69 -27.27
CA ALA A 326 70.88 -20.41 -28.53
C ALA A 326 71.86 -19.77 -29.52
N ALA A 327 72.80 -20.59 -29.98
CA ALA A 327 73.68 -20.30 -31.08
C ALA A 327 72.88 -19.87 -32.32
N ASN A 328 73.49 -19.00 -33.13
CA ASN A 328 73.01 -18.40 -34.38
C ASN A 328 72.14 -17.15 -34.22
N GLY A 329 72.82 -16.00 -34.30
CA GLY A 329 72.40 -14.88 -35.13
C GLY A 329 71.07 -14.21 -34.78
N SER A 330 71.19 -13.00 -34.23
CA SER A 330 70.13 -12.00 -34.01
C SER A 330 69.19 -12.27 -32.84
N VAL A 331 69.58 -11.80 -31.64
CA VAL A 331 68.61 -11.57 -30.56
C VAL A 331 68.92 -10.22 -29.90
N PHE A 332 67.88 -9.40 -29.95
CA PHE A 332 67.67 -8.08 -29.36
C PHE A 332 68.35 -7.88 -28.00
N SER A 333 69.44 -7.12 -27.99
CA SER A 333 70.02 -6.48 -26.79
C SER A 333 69.18 -5.25 -26.45
N PHE A 334 68.25 -5.38 -25.52
CA PHE A 334 67.58 -4.23 -24.91
C PHE A 334 67.70 -4.40 -23.41
N VAL A 335 68.01 -3.33 -22.71
CA VAL A 335 68.28 -3.26 -21.26
C VAL A 335 69.73 -3.58 -20.84
N LYS A 336 70.70 -2.88 -21.44
CA LYS A 336 71.89 -2.43 -20.69
C LYS A 336 72.31 -0.98 -20.95
N GLU A 337 71.60 -0.27 -21.83
CA GLU A 337 72.04 1.02 -22.38
C GLU A 337 71.23 2.24 -21.91
N ALA A 338 70.37 2.11 -20.90
CA ALA A 338 69.59 3.24 -20.35
C ALA A 338 70.14 3.79 -19.01
N TYR A 339 71.31 3.33 -18.58
CA TYR A 339 72.02 3.86 -17.40
C TYR A 339 73.22 4.75 -17.77
N SER A 340 73.41 5.08 -19.06
CA SER A 340 74.29 6.18 -19.43
C SER A 340 73.52 7.49 -19.24
N ASN A 341 73.91 8.20 -18.20
CA ASN A 341 73.67 9.63 -17.96
C ASN A 341 73.37 10.39 -19.27
N GLU A 342 72.10 10.76 -19.52
CA GLU A 342 71.66 12.00 -20.23
C GLU A 342 70.25 11.98 -20.83
N SER A 343 69.49 10.89 -20.78
CA SER A 343 68.09 10.92 -21.26
C SER A 343 67.13 10.36 -20.23
N ALA A 344 66.43 11.26 -19.54
CA ALA A 344 65.32 10.96 -18.66
C ALA A 344 64.14 10.43 -19.50
N THR A 345 64.18 9.17 -19.93
CA THR A 345 63.07 8.56 -20.67
C THR A 345 61.96 8.20 -19.68
N ALA A 346 60.76 8.74 -19.88
CA ALA A 346 59.58 8.31 -19.13
C ALA A 346 59.41 6.79 -19.29
N THR A 347 59.26 6.08 -18.17
CA THR A 347 59.02 4.63 -18.18
C THR A 347 57.53 4.34 -18.37
N THR A 348 56.66 5.16 -17.78
CA THR A 348 55.21 5.10 -17.95
C THR A 348 54.61 6.49 -17.74
N SER A 349 53.57 6.84 -18.50
CA SER A 349 52.79 8.04 -18.23
C SER A 349 51.29 7.75 -18.25
N SER A 350 50.58 8.39 -17.33
CA SER A 350 49.12 8.34 -17.25
C SER A 350 48.57 9.74 -17.09
N THR A 351 47.43 9.99 -17.71
CA THR A 351 46.69 11.24 -17.62
C THR A 351 45.31 10.90 -17.08
N ASP A 352 45.03 11.35 -15.86
CA ASP A 352 43.69 11.29 -15.29
C ASP A 352 42.96 12.60 -15.58
N LEU A 353 41.77 12.49 -16.17
CA LEU A 353 40.87 13.59 -16.43
C LEU A 353 39.68 13.50 -15.48
N TYR A 354 39.66 14.39 -14.48
CA TYR A 354 38.58 14.49 -13.51
C TYR A 354 37.61 15.61 -13.93
N LYS A 355 36.34 15.28 -14.16
CA LYS A 355 35.36 16.20 -14.77
C LYS A 355 34.23 16.55 -13.81
N GLN A 356 33.84 17.81 -13.80
CA GLN A 356 32.64 18.32 -13.13
C GLN A 356 31.78 19.09 -14.13
N GLY A 357 30.47 19.12 -13.88
CA GLY A 357 29.57 19.94 -14.68
C GLY A 357 28.09 19.61 -14.56
N VAL A 358 27.37 19.80 -15.66
CA VAL A 358 25.90 19.72 -15.69
C VAL A 358 25.48 18.29 -16.01
N MET A 359 24.83 17.62 -15.06
CA MET A 359 24.27 16.28 -15.26
C MET A 359 22.76 16.35 -15.38
N PHE A 360 22.22 15.92 -16.52
CA PHE A 360 20.80 15.68 -16.68
C PHE A 360 20.49 14.23 -16.31
N THR A 361 19.66 14.00 -15.30
CA THR A 361 19.22 12.67 -14.88
C THR A 361 17.75 12.50 -15.21
N PHE A 362 17.42 11.57 -16.09
CA PHE A 362 16.04 11.32 -16.52
C PHE A 362 15.38 10.28 -15.62
N LYS A 363 14.22 10.63 -15.05
CA LYS A 363 13.40 9.72 -14.24
C LYS A 363 11.99 9.64 -14.81
N GLN A 364 11.43 8.44 -14.88
CA GLN A 364 10.06 8.23 -15.32
C GLN A 364 9.13 8.10 -14.11
N ALA A 365 7.96 8.72 -14.21
CA ALA A 365 6.93 8.70 -13.18
C ALA A 365 5.55 8.97 -13.81
N GLY A 366 4.54 9.17 -12.98
CA GLY A 366 3.16 9.45 -13.39
C GLY A 366 2.25 8.24 -13.26
N VAL A 367 1.02 8.40 -13.73
CA VAL A 367 -0.03 7.39 -13.60
C VAL A 367 -0.86 7.41 -14.87
N LEU A 368 -0.94 6.27 -15.55
CA LEU A 368 -1.85 6.05 -16.67
C LEU A 368 -2.98 5.13 -16.22
N GLY A 369 -4.18 5.41 -16.67
CA GLY A 369 -5.39 4.65 -16.38
C GLY A 369 -6.05 4.11 -17.65
N ARG A 370 -6.78 3.01 -17.50
CA ARG A 370 -7.75 2.52 -18.50
C ARG A 370 -9.04 2.16 -17.78
N PHE A 371 -10.16 2.40 -18.44
CA PHE A 371 -11.45 1.94 -17.93
C PHE A 371 -11.46 0.42 -17.76
N ASN A 372 -11.77 -0.05 -16.56
CA ASN A 372 -11.90 -1.46 -16.25
C ASN A 372 -13.27 -1.70 -15.57
N LEU A 373 -14.10 -2.52 -16.22
CA LEU A 373 -15.44 -2.82 -15.73
C LEU A 373 -15.43 -3.54 -14.38
N GLN A 374 -14.44 -4.42 -14.13
CA GLN A 374 -14.30 -5.10 -12.84
C GLN A 374 -14.05 -4.10 -11.72
N ASN A 375 -13.20 -3.09 -11.96
CA ASN A 375 -12.95 -2.05 -10.96
C ASN A 375 -14.19 -1.21 -10.69
N LEU A 376 -14.98 -0.88 -11.73
CA LEU A 376 -16.26 -0.22 -11.56
C LEU A 376 -17.23 -1.06 -10.72
N ILE A 377 -17.37 -2.36 -11.02
CA ILE A 377 -18.24 -3.28 -10.26
C ILE A 377 -17.77 -3.36 -8.80
N ASN A 378 -16.46 -3.54 -8.57
CA ASN A 378 -15.90 -3.60 -7.23
C ASN A 378 -16.18 -2.31 -6.45
N ALA A 379 -16.06 -1.15 -7.09
CA ALA A 379 -16.36 0.15 -6.47
C ALA A 379 -17.86 0.29 -6.15
N LEU A 380 -18.75 -0.20 -7.02
CA LEU A 380 -20.19 -0.24 -6.77
C LEU A 380 -20.57 -1.20 -5.64
N VAL A 381 -19.91 -2.36 -5.55
CA VAL A 381 -20.11 -3.33 -4.45
C VAL A 381 -19.65 -2.74 -3.11
N GLN A 382 -18.49 -2.08 -3.08
CA GLN A 382 -18.06 -1.34 -1.88
C GLN A 382 -19.07 -0.25 -1.51
N GLY A 383 -19.67 0.41 -2.50
CA GLY A 383 -20.77 1.34 -2.32
C GLY A 383 -22.04 0.72 -1.75
N SER A 384 -22.45 -0.46 -2.20
CA SER A 384 -23.67 -1.13 -1.73
C SER A 384 -23.56 -1.61 -0.28
N VAL A 385 -22.35 -1.97 0.18
CA VAL A 385 -22.09 -2.28 1.59
C VAL A 385 -22.37 -1.05 2.48
N LEU A 386 -22.02 0.16 2.04
CA LEU A 386 -22.31 1.39 2.77
C LEU A 386 -23.83 1.68 2.88
N LEU A 387 -24.64 1.22 1.91
CA LEU A 387 -26.10 1.32 2.05
C LEU A 387 -26.64 0.46 3.19
N SER A 388 -26.02 -0.69 3.47
CA SER A 388 -26.42 -1.56 4.59
C SER A 388 -26.12 -0.93 5.95
N VAL A 389 -25.08 -0.09 6.02
CA VAL A 389 -24.75 0.67 7.24
C VAL A 389 -25.86 1.67 7.60
N ALA A 390 -26.60 2.18 6.61
CA ALA A 390 -27.73 3.08 6.87
C ALA A 390 -28.78 2.45 7.78
N HIS A 391 -29.10 1.17 7.56
CA HIS A 391 -30.04 0.44 8.40
C HIS A 391 -29.52 0.36 9.83
N VAL A 392 -28.26 -0.04 10.03
CA VAL A 392 -27.64 -0.12 11.36
C VAL A 392 -27.68 1.22 12.10
N VAL A 393 -27.37 2.31 11.41
CA VAL A 393 -27.41 3.67 11.99
C VAL A 393 -28.83 4.07 12.36
N VAL A 394 -29.81 3.80 11.50
CA VAL A 394 -31.23 4.09 11.80
C VAL A 394 -31.74 3.26 12.96
N THR A 395 -31.40 1.96 13.04
CA THR A 395 -31.75 1.10 14.17
C THR A 395 -31.09 1.59 15.46
N LEU A 396 -29.82 2.02 15.42
CA LEU A 396 -29.13 2.58 16.58
C LEU A 396 -29.82 3.86 17.08
N ILE A 397 -30.16 4.77 16.18
CA ILE A 397 -30.88 6.01 16.51
C ILE A 397 -32.29 5.69 17.03
N ALA A 398 -32.96 4.70 16.44
CA ALA A 398 -34.29 4.26 16.86
C ALA A 398 -34.29 3.65 18.25
N LEU A 399 -33.27 2.89 18.63
CA LEU A 399 -33.20 2.22 19.94
C LEU A 399 -32.61 3.12 21.04
N TYR A 400 -31.67 4.02 20.73
CA TYR A 400 -30.92 4.77 21.74
C TYR A 400 -30.98 6.30 21.60
N GLY A 401 -31.37 6.84 20.45
CA GLY A 401 -31.20 8.26 20.13
C GLY A 401 -32.43 9.15 20.27
N MET A 402 -33.64 8.58 20.31
CA MET A 402 -34.91 9.36 20.23
C MET A 402 -35.63 9.55 21.58
N GLY A 403 -34.92 9.37 22.70
CA GLY A 403 -35.46 9.60 24.05
C GLY A 403 -36.68 8.73 24.35
N MET A 404 -37.84 9.34 24.66
CA MET A 404 -39.07 8.62 25.00
C MET A 404 -39.60 7.77 23.83
N ARG A 405 -39.40 8.20 22.58
CA ARG A 405 -39.78 7.40 21.40
C ARG A 405 -38.90 6.17 21.24
N SER A 406 -37.64 6.23 21.68
CA SER A 406 -36.72 5.07 21.66
C SER A 406 -37.19 3.95 22.57
N GLN A 407 -37.74 4.28 23.74
CA GLN A 407 -38.27 3.27 24.67
C GLN A 407 -39.43 2.50 24.04
N LEU A 408 -40.33 3.20 23.35
CA LEU A 408 -41.43 2.59 22.61
C LEU A 408 -40.94 1.68 21.48
N TYR A 409 -39.97 2.14 20.68
CA TYR A 409 -39.36 1.30 19.65
C TYR A 409 -38.65 0.08 20.23
N GLY A 410 -37.98 0.21 21.38
CA GLY A 410 -37.36 -0.90 22.08
C GLY A 410 -38.37 -1.95 22.54
N GLU A 411 -39.55 -1.54 23.02
CA GLU A 411 -40.60 -2.49 23.42
C GLU A 411 -41.24 -3.22 22.25
N PHE A 412 -41.44 -2.54 21.11
CA PHE A 412 -42.02 -3.17 19.91
C PHE A 412 -41.01 -3.98 19.08
N MET A 413 -39.73 -3.58 19.06
CA MET A 413 -38.68 -4.28 18.29
C MET A 413 -37.95 -5.35 19.10
N CYS A 414 -38.01 -5.33 20.43
CA CYS A 414 -37.31 -6.29 21.28
C CYS A 414 -38.24 -6.83 22.37
N GLU A 415 -38.57 -8.12 22.30
CA GLU A 415 -39.26 -8.81 23.38
C GLU A 415 -38.26 -9.19 24.48
N LYS A 416 -38.44 -8.67 25.70
CA LYS A 416 -37.61 -9.04 26.85
C LYS A 416 -38.09 -10.37 27.41
N VAL A 417 -37.40 -11.46 27.04
CA VAL A 417 -37.72 -12.80 27.54
C VAL A 417 -36.90 -13.11 28.81
N ASN A 418 -37.59 -13.38 29.92
CA ASN A 418 -36.94 -13.98 31.09
C ASN A 418 -36.85 -15.49 30.87
N TYR A 419 -35.72 -15.93 30.35
CA TYR A 419 -35.49 -17.33 29.98
C TYR A 419 -35.81 -18.29 31.14
N LYS A 420 -35.38 -17.99 32.37
CA LYS A 420 -35.65 -18.86 33.54
C LYS A 420 -37.14 -19.05 33.82
N ARG A 421 -37.94 -17.99 33.66
CA ARG A 421 -39.39 -18.05 33.89
C ARG A 421 -40.08 -18.85 32.80
N GLU A 422 -39.68 -18.68 31.54
CA GLU A 422 -40.27 -19.44 30.43
C GLU A 422 -39.93 -20.93 30.49
N TYR A 423 -38.70 -21.30 30.87
CA TYR A 423 -38.37 -22.73 31.07
C TYR A 423 -39.08 -23.35 32.26
N ALA A 424 -39.23 -22.61 33.38
CA ALA A 424 -40.00 -23.08 34.52
C ALA A 424 -41.49 -23.27 34.16
N ARG A 425 -42.04 -22.36 33.35
CA ARG A 425 -43.40 -22.45 32.82
C ARG A 425 -43.56 -23.68 31.93
N PHE A 426 -42.65 -23.87 30.98
CA PHE A 426 -42.62 -25.05 30.11
C PHE A 426 -42.57 -26.34 30.93
N ALA A 427 -41.65 -26.46 31.91
CA ALA A 427 -41.55 -27.64 32.76
C ALA A 427 -42.83 -27.90 33.59
N SER A 428 -43.46 -26.84 34.12
CA SER A 428 -44.72 -26.98 34.85
C SER A 428 -45.88 -27.41 33.96
N GLN A 429 -45.94 -26.89 32.73
CA GLN A 429 -46.96 -27.27 31.75
C GLN A 429 -46.76 -28.71 31.26
N ALA A 430 -45.51 -29.12 31.01
CA ALA A 430 -45.17 -30.50 30.68
C ALA A 430 -45.58 -31.48 31.78
N LEU A 431 -45.33 -31.16 33.06
CA LEU A 431 -45.76 -32.01 34.19
C LEU A 431 -47.29 -32.19 34.25
N VAL A 432 -48.04 -31.11 34.03
CA VAL A 432 -49.52 -31.17 33.99
C VAL A 432 -49.98 -31.96 32.76
N ALA A 433 -49.40 -31.69 31.59
CA ALA A 433 -49.71 -32.40 30.36
C ALA A 433 -49.47 -33.91 30.49
N SER A 434 -48.33 -34.33 31.06
CA SER A 434 -48.02 -35.74 31.29
C SER A 434 -48.96 -36.41 32.30
N HIS A 435 -49.39 -35.69 33.34
CA HIS A 435 -50.36 -36.24 34.28
C HIS A 435 -51.73 -36.45 33.63
N VAL A 436 -52.18 -35.47 32.83
CA VAL A 436 -53.45 -35.56 32.10
C VAL A 436 -53.40 -36.63 31.02
N PHE A 437 -52.27 -36.76 30.30
CA PHE A 437 -52.06 -37.82 29.31
C PHE A 437 -52.31 -39.20 29.91
N LYS A 438 -51.68 -39.50 31.06
CA LYS A 438 -51.87 -40.76 31.80
C LYS A 438 -53.28 -40.99 32.34
N LEU A 439 -54.08 -39.93 32.50
CA LEU A 439 -55.49 -40.06 32.89
C LEU A 439 -56.39 -40.31 31.67
N PHE A 440 -55.94 -39.89 30.49
CA PHE A 440 -56.68 -40.02 29.25
C PHE A 440 -56.41 -41.37 28.59
N ASP A 441 -55.16 -41.82 28.60
CA ASP A 441 -54.67 -43.16 28.22
C ASP A 441 -55.16 -44.16 29.28
N LYS A 442 -56.35 -44.73 29.06
CA LYS A 442 -56.97 -45.66 30.03
C LYS A 442 -56.51 -47.09 29.80
N ASP A 443 -56.14 -47.43 28.57
CA ASP A 443 -55.66 -48.74 28.21
C ASP A 443 -54.17 -48.95 28.56
N GLY A 444 -53.47 -47.86 28.90
CA GLY A 444 -52.06 -47.88 29.29
C GLY A 444 -51.14 -48.16 28.10
N SER A 445 -51.61 -47.90 26.88
CA SER A 445 -50.89 -48.14 25.63
C SER A 445 -49.66 -47.23 25.50
N GLY A 446 -49.64 -46.09 26.19
CA GLY A 446 -48.60 -45.07 26.05
C GLY A 446 -48.85 -44.09 24.91
N GLU A 447 -49.98 -44.20 24.22
CA GLU A 447 -50.41 -43.36 23.11
C GLU A 447 -51.89 -42.98 23.30
N LEU A 448 -52.31 -41.78 22.85
CA LEU A 448 -53.71 -41.37 22.89
C LEU A 448 -54.36 -41.60 21.53
N ASP A 449 -55.27 -42.56 21.47
CA ASP A 449 -55.98 -42.87 20.24
C ASP A 449 -57.15 -41.88 19.97
N ARG A 450 -57.66 -41.91 18.73
CA ARG A 450 -58.78 -41.05 18.31
C ARG A 450 -60.05 -41.35 19.10
N ALA A 451 -60.27 -42.58 19.57
CA ALA A 451 -61.48 -42.95 20.28
C ALA A 451 -61.48 -42.39 21.71
N GLU A 452 -60.36 -42.49 22.41
CA GLU A 452 -60.12 -41.93 23.72
C GLU A 452 -60.24 -40.41 23.70
N LEU A 453 -59.58 -39.74 22.75
CA LEU A 453 -59.69 -38.29 22.59
C LEU A 453 -61.11 -37.84 22.27
N PHE A 454 -61.83 -38.55 21.40
CA PHE A 454 -63.22 -38.25 21.07
C PHE A 454 -64.13 -38.39 22.29
N VAL A 455 -63.97 -39.46 23.09
CA VAL A 455 -64.74 -39.66 24.32
C VAL A 455 -64.47 -38.52 25.32
N ARG A 456 -63.22 -38.10 25.49
CA ARG A 456 -62.89 -36.98 26.38
C ARG A 456 -63.40 -35.64 25.86
N LEU A 457 -63.29 -35.38 24.56
CA LEU A 457 -63.87 -34.19 23.93
C LEU A 457 -65.39 -34.18 24.06
N LYS A 458 -66.04 -35.35 23.99
CA LYS A 458 -67.48 -35.49 24.24
C LYS A 458 -67.86 -35.24 25.69
N ASP A 459 -67.07 -35.69 26.66
CA ASP A 459 -67.29 -35.40 28.08
C ASP A 459 -67.22 -33.89 28.36
N VAL A 460 -66.28 -33.18 27.72
CA VAL A 460 -66.04 -31.75 27.96
C VAL A 460 -66.95 -30.85 27.11
N MET A 461 -67.16 -31.20 25.84
CA MET A 461 -67.80 -30.35 24.83
C MET A 461 -69.09 -30.92 24.23
N GLY A 462 -69.51 -32.13 24.59
CA GLY A 462 -70.69 -32.80 24.01
C GLY A 462 -72.03 -32.12 24.29
N LYS A 463 -72.10 -31.22 25.28
CA LYS A 463 -73.29 -30.36 25.48
C LYS A 463 -73.31 -29.14 24.56
N ARG A 464 -72.20 -28.82 23.90
CA ARG A 464 -71.99 -27.59 23.13
C ARG A 464 -71.77 -27.84 21.64
N LEU A 465 -71.18 -28.97 21.28
CA LEU A 465 -70.95 -29.42 19.90
C LEU A 465 -71.64 -30.76 19.66
N ALA A 466 -72.17 -30.93 18.45
CA ALA A 466 -72.68 -32.21 17.98
C ALA A 466 -71.54 -33.19 17.67
N ASP A 467 -71.84 -34.49 17.73
CA ASP A 467 -70.87 -35.57 17.63
C ASP A 467 -70.07 -35.56 16.30
N ASP A 468 -70.68 -35.10 15.20
CA ASP A 468 -70.02 -34.94 13.90
C ASP A 468 -68.88 -33.91 13.95
N LYS A 469 -69.10 -32.78 14.64
CA LYS A 469 -68.08 -31.73 14.80
C LYS A 469 -67.00 -32.11 15.81
N LEU A 470 -67.33 -32.91 16.81
CA LEU A 470 -66.35 -33.44 17.77
C LEU A 470 -65.41 -34.45 17.10
N ALA A 471 -65.90 -35.25 16.16
CA ALA A 471 -65.07 -36.18 15.40
C ALA A 471 -64.04 -35.43 14.56
N VAL A 472 -64.47 -34.38 13.85
CA VAL A 472 -63.56 -33.52 13.07
C VAL A 472 -62.56 -32.79 13.96
N LEU A 473 -62.97 -32.32 15.15
CA LEU A 473 -62.05 -31.67 16.09
C LEU A 473 -61.00 -32.65 16.64
N THR A 474 -61.39 -33.91 16.85
CA THR A 474 -60.49 -34.97 17.28
C THR A 474 -59.44 -35.26 16.20
N GLU A 475 -59.88 -35.35 14.94
CA GLU A 475 -58.98 -35.53 13.80
C GLU A 475 -58.02 -34.34 13.63
N PHE A 476 -58.51 -33.11 13.81
CA PHE A 476 -57.67 -31.92 13.77
C PHE A 476 -56.59 -31.94 14.85
N LEU A 477 -56.94 -32.37 16.07
CA LEU A 477 -56.00 -32.46 17.17
C LEU A 477 -54.90 -33.49 16.90
N CYS A 478 -55.27 -34.71 16.47
CA CYS A 478 -54.30 -35.74 16.12
C CYS A 478 -53.38 -35.33 14.96
N ASN A 479 -53.93 -34.73 13.90
CA ASN A 479 -53.13 -34.31 12.75
C ASN A 479 -52.21 -33.12 13.03
N THR A 480 -52.53 -32.31 14.05
CA THR A 480 -51.67 -31.19 14.47
C THR A 480 -50.60 -31.64 15.47
N ALA A 481 -50.81 -32.77 16.14
CA ALA A 481 -49.89 -33.38 17.10
C ALA A 481 -48.74 -34.13 16.45
N ASP A 482 -49.07 -34.76 15.33
CA ASP A 482 -48.22 -35.69 14.61
C ASP A 482 -47.14 -34.88 13.86
N ASP A 483 -45.99 -34.71 14.52
CA ASP A 483 -44.80 -34.04 13.97
C ASP A 483 -43.99 -34.97 13.03
N ASP A 484 -44.35 -36.26 12.95
CA ASP A 484 -43.81 -37.18 11.95
C ASP A 484 -44.38 -36.83 10.56
N GLU A 485 -43.50 -36.56 9.59
CA GLU A 485 -43.83 -36.00 8.26
C GLU A 485 -45.19 -36.45 7.67
N PRO A 486 -46.03 -35.52 7.17
CA PRO A 486 -47.31 -35.87 6.58
C PRO A 486 -47.10 -36.71 5.31
N SER A 487 -47.42 -38.00 5.37
CA SER A 487 -47.59 -38.81 4.17
C SER A 487 -48.76 -38.25 3.35
N LYS A 488 -48.44 -37.38 2.39
CA LYS A 488 -49.20 -37.02 1.18
C LYS A 488 -50.71 -37.30 1.24
N LEU A 489 -51.50 -36.30 1.61
CA LEU A 489 -52.87 -36.19 1.13
C LEU A 489 -52.86 -35.89 -0.38
N THR A 490 -52.80 -36.94 -1.20
CA THR A 490 -53.23 -36.86 -2.60
C THR A 490 -54.74 -37.09 -2.69
N GLY A 491 -55.47 -36.00 -2.95
CA GLY A 491 -56.67 -35.99 -3.79
C GLY A 491 -57.99 -36.43 -3.15
N PRO A 492 -59.12 -35.75 -3.47
CA PRO A 492 -60.44 -36.15 -3.02
C PRO A 492 -61.04 -37.17 -4.01
N THR A 493 -60.94 -38.46 -3.72
CA THR A 493 -61.87 -39.49 -4.23
C THR A 493 -61.60 -40.80 -3.49
N GLY A 494 -62.65 -41.39 -2.88
CA GLY A 494 -62.59 -42.77 -2.36
C GLY A 494 -62.20 -43.78 -3.46
N PRO A 495 -61.70 -44.95 -3.05
CA PRO A 495 -62.63 -46.05 -2.80
C PRO A 495 -62.31 -46.83 -1.51
N GLU A 496 -63.28 -47.67 -1.14
CA GLU A 496 -63.28 -48.64 -0.04
C GLU A 496 -61.90 -49.25 0.25
N GLY A 497 -61.47 -49.18 1.52
CA GLY A 497 -60.31 -49.93 2.01
C GLY A 497 -59.05 -49.12 2.33
N ALA A 498 -59.16 -47.82 2.63
CA ALA A 498 -58.04 -47.09 3.24
C ALA A 498 -57.87 -47.56 4.69
N VAL A 499 -56.80 -48.32 4.95
CA VAL A 499 -56.28 -48.54 6.30
C VAL A 499 -55.90 -47.16 6.82
N TYR A 500 -56.73 -46.59 7.68
CA TYR A 500 -56.34 -45.42 8.46
C TYR A 500 -55.13 -45.86 9.27
N ASN A 501 -53.96 -45.26 9.02
CA ASN A 501 -52.93 -45.31 10.05
C ASN A 501 -53.58 -44.78 11.33
N GLU A 502 -53.48 -45.57 12.38
CA GLU A 502 -53.87 -45.19 13.72
C GLU A 502 -52.86 -44.13 14.18
N ASN A 503 -52.99 -42.89 13.69
CA ASN A 503 -52.21 -41.77 14.20
C ASN A 503 -52.70 -41.52 15.62
N ALA A 504 -52.02 -42.14 16.57
CA ALA A 504 -52.18 -41.93 17.99
C ALA A 504 -51.11 -40.93 18.45
N ILE A 505 -51.46 -40.09 19.42
CA ILE A 505 -50.57 -39.03 19.89
C ILE A 505 -49.68 -39.59 21.00
N ASN A 506 -48.37 -39.51 20.86
CA ASN A 506 -47.45 -39.92 21.92
C ASN A 506 -47.31 -38.84 23.01
N MET A 507 -46.69 -39.20 24.14
CA MET A 507 -46.53 -38.28 25.29
C MET A 507 -45.79 -36.98 24.92
N ASP A 508 -44.77 -37.07 24.07
CA ASP A 508 -43.92 -35.93 23.74
C ASP A 508 -44.64 -34.96 22.78
N GLU A 509 -45.37 -35.47 21.79
CA GLU A 509 -46.27 -34.73 20.90
C GLU A 509 -47.41 -34.06 21.68
N TRP A 510 -47.96 -34.76 22.67
CA TRP A 510 -48.98 -34.20 23.55
C TRP A 510 -48.45 -33.02 24.37
N ILE A 511 -47.23 -33.13 24.90
CA ILE A 511 -46.58 -32.02 25.61
C ILE A 511 -46.30 -30.86 24.63
N ALA A 512 -45.85 -31.17 23.42
CA ALA A 512 -45.55 -30.16 22.39
C ALA A 512 -46.78 -29.31 22.07
N ILE A 513 -47.95 -29.91 21.77
CA ILE A 513 -49.19 -29.14 21.54
C ILE A 513 -49.65 -28.36 22.77
N PHE A 514 -49.47 -28.94 23.97
CA PHE A 514 -49.93 -28.31 25.21
C PHE A 514 -49.07 -27.10 25.61
N THR A 515 -47.84 -27.02 25.11
CA THR A 515 -46.87 -25.97 25.42
C THR A 515 -46.74 -24.96 24.29
N ASP A 516 -46.22 -23.76 24.59
CA ASP A 516 -46.00 -22.71 23.58
C ASP A 516 -44.71 -23.02 22.78
N GLU A 517 -44.71 -22.79 21.46
CA GLU A 517 -43.59 -23.10 20.53
C GLU A 517 -42.26 -22.41 20.90
N LYS A 518 -42.28 -21.47 21.85
CA LYS A 518 -41.10 -20.71 22.30
C LYS A 518 -40.05 -21.56 23.04
N ALA A 519 -40.40 -22.76 23.51
CA ALA A 519 -39.47 -23.65 24.20
C ALA A 519 -39.74 -25.11 23.84
N SER A 520 -38.67 -25.90 23.67
CA SER A 520 -38.74 -27.35 23.45
C SER A 520 -37.98 -28.12 24.53
N VAL A 521 -38.29 -29.41 24.68
CA VAL A 521 -37.57 -30.32 25.59
C VAL A 521 -36.06 -30.31 25.30
N GLU A 522 -35.67 -30.29 24.03
CA GLU A 522 -34.26 -30.23 23.62
C GLU A 522 -33.59 -28.91 24.02
N SER A 523 -34.30 -27.78 23.89
CA SER A 523 -33.82 -26.47 24.33
C SER A 523 -33.62 -26.41 25.86
N LEU A 524 -34.50 -27.09 26.61
CA LEU A 524 -34.42 -27.19 28.06
C LEU A 524 -33.20 -28.01 28.51
N VAL A 525 -32.92 -29.14 27.85
CA VAL A 525 -31.71 -29.97 28.12
C VAL A 525 -30.44 -29.14 27.93
N ARG A 526 -30.30 -28.43 26.81
CA ARG A 526 -29.11 -27.61 26.52
C ARG A 526 -28.86 -26.53 27.57
N ILE A 527 -29.92 -25.93 28.11
CA ILE A 527 -29.81 -24.85 29.09
C ILE A 527 -29.55 -25.37 30.50
N VAL A 528 -30.18 -26.49 30.88
CA VAL A 528 -29.86 -27.18 32.13
C VAL A 528 -28.39 -27.58 32.14
N ASP A 529 -27.88 -28.14 31.05
CA ASP A 529 -26.46 -28.53 30.97
C ASP A 529 -25.51 -27.31 30.97
N HIS A 530 -25.93 -26.15 30.44
CA HIS A 530 -25.15 -24.92 30.49
C HIS A 530 -25.16 -24.26 31.89
N GLU A 531 -26.31 -24.17 32.57
CA GLU A 531 -26.40 -23.67 33.95
C GLU A 531 -25.64 -24.60 34.92
N CYS A 532 -25.67 -25.92 34.69
CA CYS A 532 -24.89 -26.89 35.46
C CYS A 532 -23.38 -26.86 35.20
N LYS A 533 -22.88 -26.20 34.15
CA LYS A 533 -21.42 -26.01 33.95
C LYS A 533 -20.82 -24.92 34.84
N LYS A 534 -21.63 -24.00 35.39
CA LYS A 534 -21.16 -22.91 36.25
C LYS A 534 -20.94 -23.32 37.71
N ASP A 535 -21.54 -24.42 38.16
CA ASP A 535 -21.33 -25.03 39.48
C ASP A 535 -21.05 -26.53 39.30
N PRO A 536 -19.86 -27.05 39.65
CA PRO A 536 -19.39 -28.37 39.22
C PRO A 536 -20.25 -29.51 39.78
N GLU A 537 -20.26 -30.64 39.06
CA GLU A 537 -21.05 -31.89 39.16
C GLU A 537 -21.45 -32.40 40.57
N VAL A 538 -20.81 -31.91 41.63
CA VAL A 538 -21.09 -32.20 43.05
C VAL A 538 -22.52 -31.81 43.45
N ASP A 539 -23.12 -30.77 42.85
CA ASP A 539 -24.49 -30.33 43.21
C ASP A 539 -25.59 -31.11 42.47
N ARG A 540 -25.31 -31.75 41.32
CA ARG A 540 -26.31 -32.49 40.53
C ARG A 540 -26.67 -33.81 41.20
N ALA A 541 -25.67 -34.56 41.65
CA ALA A 541 -25.87 -35.79 42.43
C ALA A 541 -26.46 -35.49 43.81
N ALA A 542 -25.96 -34.45 44.51
CA ALA A 542 -26.49 -34.09 45.83
C ALA A 542 -27.94 -33.57 45.79
N LYS A 543 -28.33 -32.79 44.77
CA LYS A 543 -29.74 -32.40 44.56
C LYS A 543 -30.61 -33.58 44.15
N LEU A 544 -30.11 -34.48 43.30
CA LEU A 544 -30.83 -35.68 42.91
C LEU A 544 -31.12 -36.58 44.12
N GLU A 545 -30.10 -36.85 44.96
CA GLU A 545 -30.23 -37.61 46.19
C GLU A 545 -31.21 -36.95 47.18
N ARG A 546 -31.16 -35.62 47.35
CA ARG A 546 -32.11 -34.88 48.20
C ARG A 546 -33.55 -34.92 47.68
N ILE A 547 -33.76 -34.88 46.37
CA ILE A 547 -35.09 -34.92 45.76
C ILE A 547 -35.65 -36.35 45.79
N LYS A 548 -34.83 -37.38 45.48
CA LYS A 548 -35.23 -38.79 45.58
C LYS A 548 -35.57 -39.20 47.02
N ALA A 549 -34.72 -38.83 47.99
CA ALA A 549 -34.99 -39.10 49.40
C ALA A 549 -36.32 -38.51 49.89
N LYS A 550 -36.76 -37.39 49.31
CA LYS A 550 -38.08 -36.78 49.57
C LYS A 550 -39.22 -37.39 48.74
N SER A 551 -38.99 -37.91 47.54
CA SER A 551 -40.05 -38.58 46.76
C SER A 551 -40.43 -39.93 47.37
N ASP A 552 -39.45 -40.66 47.90
CA ASP A 552 -39.69 -41.97 48.52
C ASP A 552 -40.52 -41.85 49.81
N THR A 553 -40.45 -40.70 50.49
CA THR A 553 -41.32 -40.41 51.65
C THR A 553 -42.76 -40.10 51.25
N LEU A 554 -43.00 -39.60 50.04
CA LEU A 554 -44.34 -39.22 49.54
C LEU A 554 -45.13 -40.40 48.95
N GLN A 555 -44.46 -41.43 48.41
CA GLN A 555 -45.13 -42.64 47.90
C GLN A 555 -45.60 -43.60 49.01
N GLY A 556 -45.15 -43.42 50.26
CA GLY A 556 -45.47 -44.29 51.40
C GLY A 556 -46.73 -43.95 52.21
N GLN A 557 -47.50 -42.90 51.88
CA GLN A 557 -48.60 -42.38 52.73
C GLN A 557 -50.02 -42.40 52.09
N GLY A 558 -50.30 -43.22 51.08
CA GLY A 558 -51.59 -43.18 50.39
C GLY A 558 -52.28 -44.52 50.11
N GLN A 559 -52.78 -45.22 51.15
CA GLN A 559 -53.91 -46.18 51.02
C GLN A 559 -54.53 -46.51 52.40
N PRO A 560 -55.79 -46.14 52.68
CA PRO A 560 -56.61 -46.83 53.70
C PRO A 560 -57.71 -47.68 53.06
N GLY A 561 -57.83 -48.92 53.56
CA GLY A 561 -58.80 -49.92 53.14
C GLY A 561 -60.23 -49.71 53.66
N THR A 562 -61.13 -50.44 53.01
CA THR A 562 -62.59 -50.56 53.16
C THR A 562 -63.05 -51.16 54.50
N GLN A 563 -64.12 -50.62 55.12
CA GLN A 563 -65.33 -51.36 55.54
C GLN A 563 -66.41 -50.49 56.24
N ASP A 564 -67.63 -50.61 55.70
CA ASP A 564 -68.99 -50.67 56.29
C ASP A 564 -69.56 -49.66 57.31
N GLY A 565 -70.73 -49.08 56.97
CA GLY A 565 -71.70 -48.51 57.91
C GLY A 565 -72.67 -47.46 57.34
N LYS A 566 -73.98 -47.72 57.36
CA LYS A 566 -75.12 -46.91 56.86
C LYS A 566 -75.25 -45.46 57.46
N PRO A 567 -76.09 -44.57 56.86
CA PRO A 567 -76.05 -43.09 56.97
C PRO A 567 -76.92 -42.52 58.12
N PRO A 568 -76.76 -41.23 58.50
CA PRO A 568 -77.67 -40.18 57.97
C PRO A 568 -77.09 -38.73 57.94
N GLY A 569 -77.77 -37.83 57.20
CA GLY A 569 -78.11 -36.50 57.72
C GLY A 569 -77.23 -35.27 57.39
N GLN A 570 -77.76 -34.44 56.48
CA GLN A 570 -77.92 -32.97 56.52
C GLN A 570 -76.78 -32.01 56.98
N SER A 571 -76.67 -30.92 56.20
CA SER A 571 -76.23 -29.55 56.53
C SER A 571 -74.72 -29.34 56.81
N GLY A 572 -74.06 -28.28 56.36
CA GLY A 572 -74.51 -27.00 55.83
C GLY A 572 -73.36 -26.18 55.23
N VAL A 573 -73.76 -25.04 54.68
CA VAL A 573 -73.02 -24.01 53.94
C VAL A 573 -72.02 -23.25 54.82
N ALA A 574 -70.86 -22.87 54.28
CA ALA A 574 -70.13 -21.61 54.58
C ALA A 574 -68.94 -21.46 53.60
N SER A 575 -69.08 -20.72 52.49
CA SER A 575 -68.72 -19.29 52.32
C SER A 575 -67.22 -18.98 52.48
N LEU A 576 -66.61 -18.57 51.36
CA LEU A 576 -65.34 -17.83 51.23
C LEU A 576 -65.29 -16.60 52.16
N PRO A 577 -64.08 -16.11 52.46
CA PRO A 577 -63.81 -14.74 52.01
C PRO A 577 -62.43 -14.54 51.37
N VAL A 578 -62.46 -13.67 50.37
CA VAL A 578 -61.35 -12.92 49.78
C VAL A 578 -60.90 -11.84 50.75
N TYR A 579 -59.60 -11.64 50.94
CA TYR A 579 -59.03 -10.31 51.20
C TYR A 579 -57.66 -10.16 50.51
N LEU A 580 -57.57 -9.11 49.71
CA LEU A 580 -56.36 -8.44 49.26
C LEU A 580 -55.64 -7.82 50.46
N GLU A 581 -54.32 -7.88 50.51
CA GLU A 581 -53.53 -6.81 51.11
C GLU A 581 -52.24 -6.56 50.30
N ALA A 582 -52.03 -5.28 50.01
CA ALA A 582 -50.86 -4.74 49.36
C ALA A 582 -49.74 -4.50 50.38
N SER A 583 -48.48 -4.67 49.97
CA SER A 583 -47.36 -4.02 50.64
C SER A 583 -46.32 -3.56 49.63
N SER A 584 -46.30 -2.26 49.41
CA SER A 584 -45.26 -1.44 48.81
C SER A 584 -43.94 -1.51 49.57
N ILE A 585 -42.80 -1.64 48.88
CA ILE A 585 -41.52 -1.03 49.32
C ILE A 585 -40.77 -0.48 48.09
N ASN A 586 -40.39 0.79 48.18
CA ASN A 586 -39.75 1.65 47.19
C ASN A 586 -38.24 1.42 47.04
N TYR A 587 -37.74 1.85 45.88
CA TYR A 587 -36.35 2.03 45.46
C TYR A 587 -35.51 2.98 46.33
N ALA A 588 -34.19 2.71 46.38
CA ALA A 588 -33.05 3.65 46.45
C ALA A 588 -31.75 2.80 46.38
N VAL A 589 -30.68 3.06 45.61
CA VAL A 589 -30.15 4.17 44.80
C VAL A 589 -29.51 3.58 43.55
#